data_AF-A0A1A7WQW6-F1
#
_entry.id   AF-A0A1A7WQW6-F1
#
_cell.length_a   1.000
_cell.length_b   1.000
_cell.length_c   1.000
_cell.angle_alpha   90.00
_cell.angle_beta   90.00
_cell.angle_gamma   90.00
#
_symmetry.space_group_name_H-M   'P 1'
#
loop_
_entity.id
_entity.type
_entity.pdbx_description
1 polymer ?
#
loop_
_entity_poly.entity_id
_entity_poly.type
_entity_poly.pdbx_seq_one_letter_code
_entity_poly.pdbx_strand_id
1 'polypeptide(L)'
;FFGIVALWSLAVLSFERFFVICRPLGNIRLQAKHAILGLLFVWTFSFIWTFPPVLGWNRYTVSKIGTTCEPDWYSTNITDHSYIITFFATCFILPLGVIFFCYGKLLKKLRKVSHGRLTTARKPERQVTRMVVVMIVAFMVGWTPYAAFSILVTAHPTIELDPRLAAIPAFFSKTAAVYNPIIYVFMNKQFRKCLIQHFTGVGTIPESNFNQTSERPGITVESQTGEMSAIAARIPVGGAGSPRSDDSQTDCGSFAQLPIPENKVCPL
;
A
#
# COMPACT_ATOMS: atom_id res chain seq x y z
N PHE A 1 -19.79 -9.24 -6.36
CA PHE A 1 -19.06 -7.97 -6.56
C PHE A 1 -18.09 -7.66 -5.43
N PHE A 2 -18.55 -7.25 -4.25
CA PHE A 2 -17.66 -6.76 -3.18
C PHE A 2 -16.59 -7.76 -2.70
N GLY A 3 -16.86 -9.07 -2.74
CA GLY A 3 -15.85 -10.09 -2.45
C GLY A 3 -14.66 -10.06 -3.42
N ILE A 4 -14.94 -9.86 -4.72
CA ILE A 4 -13.93 -9.75 -5.79
C ILE A 4 -13.14 -8.46 -5.60
N VAL A 5 -13.84 -7.34 -5.37
CA VAL A 5 -13.23 -6.04 -5.09
C VAL A 5 -12.26 -6.17 -3.92
N ALA A 6 -12.70 -6.78 -2.81
CA ALA A 6 -11.87 -6.95 -1.63
C ALA A 6 -10.61 -7.76 -1.93
N LEU A 7 -10.71 -8.91 -2.59
CA LEU A 7 -9.55 -9.76 -2.88
C LEU A 7 -8.56 -9.09 -3.85
N TRP A 8 -9.07 -8.46 -4.91
CA TRP A 8 -8.22 -7.75 -5.86
C TRP A 8 -7.61 -6.49 -5.27
N SER A 9 -8.30 -5.77 -4.37
CA SER A 9 -7.70 -4.69 -3.59
C SER A 9 -6.54 -5.19 -2.73
N LEU A 10 -6.67 -6.37 -2.10
CA LEU A 10 -5.55 -6.99 -1.37
C LEU A 10 -4.40 -7.35 -2.32
N ALA A 11 -4.70 -7.87 -3.52
CA ALA A 11 -3.67 -8.19 -4.51
C ALA A 11 -2.91 -6.95 -4.99
N VAL A 12 -3.63 -5.87 -5.34
CA VAL A 12 -3.02 -4.60 -5.76
C VAL A 12 -2.19 -4.00 -4.62
N LEU A 13 -2.70 -3.99 -3.39
CA LEU A 13 -1.94 -3.51 -2.22
C LEU A 13 -0.66 -4.34 -2.00
N SER A 14 -0.73 -5.65 -2.21
CA SER A 14 0.42 -6.56 -2.08
C SER A 14 1.47 -6.29 -3.16
N PHE A 15 1.03 -6.06 -4.39
CA PHE A 15 1.88 -5.72 -5.52
C PHE A 15 2.56 -4.35 -5.32
N GLU A 16 1.80 -3.34 -4.90
CA GLU A 16 2.30 -2.01 -4.59
C GLU A 16 3.43 -2.07 -3.54
N ARG A 17 3.18 -2.76 -2.42
CA ARG A 17 4.17 -2.95 -1.36
C ARG A 17 5.41 -3.70 -1.84
N PHE A 18 5.23 -4.75 -2.64
CA PHE A 18 6.33 -5.48 -3.22
C PHE A 18 7.19 -4.56 -4.11
N PHE A 19 6.57 -3.75 -4.97
CA PHE A 19 7.28 -2.83 -5.84
C PHE A 19 8.07 -1.79 -5.03
N VAL A 20 7.41 -1.09 -4.10
CA VAL A 20 8.05 -0.04 -3.25
C VAL A 20 9.23 -0.60 -2.44
N ILE A 21 9.09 -1.79 -1.85
CA ILE A 21 10.11 -2.31 -0.92
C ILE A 21 11.19 -3.11 -1.65
N CYS A 22 10.81 -3.94 -2.63
CA CYS A 22 11.76 -4.86 -3.28
C CYS A 22 12.40 -4.29 -4.53
N ARG A 23 11.77 -3.34 -5.21
CA ARG A 23 12.28 -2.69 -6.42
C ARG A 23 12.33 -1.17 -6.20
N PRO A 24 13.32 -0.66 -5.44
CA PRO A 24 13.59 0.78 -5.44
C PRO A 24 14.20 1.15 -6.81
N LEU A 25 13.36 1.19 -7.84
CA LEU A 25 13.71 1.87 -9.09
C LEU A 25 13.82 3.35 -8.71
N GLY A 26 15.01 3.92 -8.88
CA GLY A 26 15.37 5.23 -8.36
C GLY A 26 14.28 6.29 -8.58
N ASN A 27 14.07 7.16 -7.59
CA ASN A 27 13.16 8.32 -7.54
C ASN A 27 11.71 8.16 -8.08
N ILE A 28 11.25 6.97 -8.50
CA ILE A 28 9.85 6.73 -8.89
C ILE A 28 9.05 6.57 -7.60
N ARG A 29 8.59 7.70 -7.07
CA ARG A 29 7.63 7.74 -5.96
C ARG A 29 6.28 7.30 -6.49
N LEU A 30 5.62 6.38 -5.79
CA LEU A 30 4.30 5.90 -6.15
C LEU A 30 3.30 7.06 -6.04
N GLN A 31 2.92 7.61 -7.20
CA GLN A 31 2.00 8.75 -7.29
C GLN A 31 0.56 8.30 -7.13
N ALA A 32 -0.31 9.21 -6.67
CA ALA A 32 -1.76 9.01 -6.56
C ALA A 32 -2.39 8.49 -7.86
N LYS A 33 -1.84 8.85 -9.02
CA LYS A 33 -2.26 8.34 -10.34
C LYS A 33 -2.25 6.80 -10.43
N HIS A 34 -1.23 6.16 -9.87
CA HIS A 34 -1.12 4.69 -9.87
C HIS A 34 -2.13 4.03 -8.93
N ALA A 35 -2.39 4.65 -7.77
CA ALA A 35 -3.41 4.16 -6.83
C ALA A 35 -4.83 4.26 -7.43
N ILE A 36 -5.14 5.38 -8.10
CA ILE A 36 -6.41 5.56 -8.82
C ILE A 36 -6.55 4.53 -9.94
N LEU A 37 -5.48 4.32 -10.73
CA LEU A 37 -5.49 3.31 -11.79
C LEU A 37 -5.75 1.89 -11.22
N GLY A 38 -5.10 1.54 -10.11
CA GLY A 38 -5.35 0.28 -9.41
C GLY A 38 -6.80 0.14 -8.94
N LEU A 39 -7.39 1.21 -8.40
CA LEU A 39 -8.78 1.21 -7.97
C LEU A 39 -9.75 1.02 -9.14
N LEU A 40 -9.56 1.77 -10.23
CA LEU A 40 -10.36 1.66 -11.45
C LEU A 40 -10.27 0.24 -12.04
N PHE A 41 -9.06 -0.33 -12.07
CA PHE A 41 -8.86 -1.72 -12.48
C PHE A 41 -9.70 -2.69 -11.65
N VAL A 42 -9.61 -2.61 -10.31
CA VAL A 42 -10.34 -3.52 -9.40
C VAL A 42 -11.85 -3.43 -9.61
N TRP A 43 -12.39 -2.22 -9.72
CA TRP A 43 -13.83 -2.00 -9.89
C TRP A 43 -14.32 -2.51 -11.24
N THR A 44 -13.68 -2.11 -12.33
CA THR A 44 -14.05 -2.53 -13.68
C THR A 44 -13.92 -4.04 -13.84
N PHE A 45 -12.82 -4.63 -13.38
CA PHE A 45 -12.62 -6.08 -13.40
C PHE A 45 -13.72 -6.81 -12.61
N SER A 46 -14.07 -6.31 -11.43
CA SER A 46 -15.13 -6.91 -10.61
C SER A 46 -16.49 -6.86 -11.30
N PHE A 47 -16.82 -5.77 -12.00
CA PHE A 47 -18.04 -5.67 -12.78
C PHE A 47 -18.06 -6.67 -13.94
N ILE A 48 -16.98 -6.74 -14.71
CA ILE A 48 -16.81 -7.66 -15.85
C ILE A 48 -17.12 -9.11 -15.46
N TRP A 49 -16.76 -9.54 -14.24
CA TRP A 49 -17.02 -10.91 -13.80
C TRP A 49 -18.35 -11.13 -13.10
N THR A 50 -19.00 -10.08 -12.59
CA THR A 50 -20.30 -10.20 -11.89
C THR A 50 -21.50 -9.94 -12.79
N PHE A 51 -21.29 -9.30 -13.92
CA PHE A 51 -22.33 -8.99 -14.90
C PHE A 51 -22.74 -10.16 -15.81
N PRO A 52 -21.85 -11.09 -16.23
CA PRO A 52 -22.20 -12.16 -17.17
C PRO A 52 -23.39 -13.05 -16.77
N PRO A 53 -23.62 -13.40 -15.47
CA PRO A 53 -24.82 -14.14 -15.08
C PRO A 53 -26.14 -13.41 -15.32
N VAL A 54 -26.10 -12.08 -15.47
CA VAL A 54 -27.27 -11.28 -15.86
C VAL A 54 -27.54 -11.37 -17.37
N LEU A 55 -26.47 -11.56 -18.16
CA LEU A 55 -26.54 -11.73 -19.62
C LEU A 55 -26.80 -13.17 -20.06
N GLY A 56 -26.92 -14.12 -19.12
CA GLY A 56 -27.20 -15.53 -19.39
C GLY A 56 -25.98 -16.45 -19.40
N TRP A 57 -24.77 -15.95 -19.13
CA TRP A 57 -23.61 -16.81 -18.86
C TRP A 57 -23.57 -17.11 -17.36
N ASN A 58 -24.16 -18.25 -16.96
CA ASN A 58 -24.64 -18.54 -15.60
C ASN A 58 -25.92 -17.74 -15.24
N ARG A 59 -26.43 -17.91 -14.02
CA ARG A 59 -27.64 -17.27 -13.51
C ARG A 59 -27.53 -17.02 -12.01
N TYR A 60 -28.10 -15.94 -11.52
CA TYR A 60 -28.28 -15.76 -10.07
C TYR A 60 -29.53 -16.51 -9.62
N THR A 61 -29.36 -17.45 -8.69
CA THR A 61 -30.45 -18.26 -8.12
C THR A 61 -30.49 -18.12 -6.61
N VAL A 62 -31.59 -18.55 -6.01
CA VAL A 62 -31.69 -18.65 -4.55
C VAL A 62 -30.86 -19.85 -4.09
N SER A 63 -30.00 -19.64 -3.11
CA SER A 63 -29.20 -20.69 -2.48
C SER A 63 -30.10 -21.80 -1.92
N LYS A 64 -29.57 -23.01 -1.76
CA LYS A 64 -30.32 -24.16 -1.21
C LYS A 64 -30.90 -23.92 0.19
N ILE A 65 -30.35 -22.97 0.94
CA ILE A 65 -30.85 -22.53 2.26
C ILE A 65 -32.14 -21.71 2.15
N GLY A 66 -32.44 -21.15 0.96
CA GLY A 66 -33.67 -20.42 0.68
C GLY A 66 -33.66 -18.92 1.05
N THR A 67 -32.61 -18.42 1.72
CA THR A 67 -32.60 -17.07 2.31
C THR A 67 -31.62 -16.10 1.65
N THR A 68 -30.81 -16.56 0.70
CA THR A 68 -29.76 -15.73 0.06
C THR A 68 -29.64 -16.04 -1.42
N CYS A 69 -29.31 -15.05 -2.23
CA CYS A 69 -29.02 -15.24 -3.65
C CYS A 69 -27.51 -15.44 -3.91
N GLU A 70 -27.19 -16.34 -4.83
CA GLU A 70 -25.83 -16.66 -5.26
C GLU A 70 -25.80 -17.05 -6.75
N PRO A 71 -24.63 -17.04 -7.42
CA PRO A 71 -24.51 -17.69 -8.72
C PRO A 71 -24.91 -19.15 -8.63
N ASP A 72 -25.45 -19.69 -9.72
CA ASP A 72 -25.94 -21.06 -9.75
C ASP A 72 -24.76 -22.04 -9.90
N TRP A 73 -24.24 -22.46 -8.74
CA TRP A 73 -23.22 -23.50 -8.62
C TRP A 73 -23.79 -24.92 -8.71
N TYR A 74 -25.12 -25.08 -8.74
CA TYR A 74 -25.80 -26.39 -8.70
C TYR A 74 -26.26 -26.86 -10.08
N SER A 75 -26.22 -25.99 -11.08
CA SER A 75 -26.58 -26.32 -12.46
C SER A 75 -25.72 -27.45 -13.02
N THR A 76 -26.33 -28.32 -13.83
CA THR A 76 -25.64 -29.37 -14.59
C THR A 76 -25.18 -28.92 -15.97
N ASN A 77 -25.49 -27.68 -16.38
CA ASN A 77 -25.17 -27.19 -17.71
C ASN A 77 -23.68 -26.85 -17.83
N ILE A 78 -23.07 -27.26 -18.95
CA ILE A 78 -21.66 -27.01 -19.25
C ILE A 78 -21.35 -25.50 -19.35
N THR A 79 -22.28 -24.71 -19.88
CA THR A 79 -22.15 -23.24 -19.96
C THR A 79 -22.06 -22.60 -18.59
N ASP A 80 -22.81 -23.12 -17.61
CA ASP A 80 -22.79 -22.62 -16.24
C ASP A 80 -21.47 -23.04 -15.58
N HIS A 81 -21.01 -24.27 -15.79
CA HIS A 81 -19.72 -24.77 -15.30
C HIS A 81 -18.52 -23.98 -15.84
N SER A 82 -18.54 -23.63 -17.13
CA SER A 82 -17.45 -22.86 -17.74
C SER A 82 -17.30 -21.47 -17.11
N TYR A 83 -18.42 -20.81 -16.78
CA TYR A 83 -18.41 -19.56 -16.03
C TYR A 83 -17.78 -19.77 -14.65
N ILE A 84 -18.22 -20.79 -13.91
CA ILE A 84 -17.78 -21.08 -12.55
C ILE A 84 -16.26 -21.31 -12.50
N ILE A 85 -15.75 -22.20 -13.35
CA ILE A 85 -14.32 -22.53 -13.41
C ILE A 85 -13.50 -21.29 -13.74
N THR A 86 -13.92 -20.52 -14.76
CA THR A 86 -13.21 -19.31 -15.18
C THR A 86 -13.25 -18.23 -14.10
N PHE A 87 -14.41 -18.08 -13.43
CA PHE A 87 -14.60 -17.17 -12.32
C PHE A 87 -13.68 -17.52 -11.15
N PHE A 88 -13.60 -18.79 -10.73
CA PHE A 88 -12.70 -19.20 -9.65
C PHE A 88 -11.23 -19.03 -10.02
N ALA A 89 -10.83 -19.38 -11.24
CA ALA A 89 -9.46 -19.22 -11.70
C ALA A 89 -9.02 -17.74 -11.67
N THR A 90 -9.87 -16.84 -12.18
CA THR A 90 -9.53 -15.41 -12.36
C THR A 90 -9.83 -14.55 -11.12
N CYS A 91 -10.89 -14.84 -10.38
CA CYS A 91 -11.34 -14.04 -9.24
C CYS A 91 -10.87 -14.58 -7.90
N PHE A 92 -10.32 -15.80 -7.82
CA PHE A 92 -9.80 -16.37 -6.57
C PHE A 92 -8.33 -16.80 -6.72
N ILE A 93 -8.02 -17.73 -7.62
CA ILE A 93 -6.67 -18.30 -7.74
C ILE A 93 -5.64 -17.27 -8.21
N LEU A 94 -5.93 -16.52 -9.27
CA LEU A 94 -5.03 -15.51 -9.81
C LEU A 94 -4.65 -14.41 -8.79
N PRO A 95 -5.60 -13.70 -8.14
CA PRO A 95 -5.22 -12.67 -7.16
C PRO A 95 -4.49 -13.27 -5.96
N LEU A 96 -4.84 -14.47 -5.49
CA LEU A 96 -4.07 -15.17 -4.46
C LEU A 96 -2.64 -15.48 -4.92
N GLY A 97 -2.46 -15.92 -6.16
CA GLY A 97 -1.15 -16.14 -6.76
C GLY A 97 -0.29 -14.87 -6.75
N VAL A 98 -0.87 -13.73 -7.16
CA VAL A 98 -0.21 -12.41 -7.11
C VAL A 98 0.22 -12.07 -5.68
N ILE A 99 -0.69 -12.25 -4.72
CA ILE A 99 -0.44 -12.00 -3.29
C ILE A 99 0.73 -12.87 -2.78
N PHE A 100 0.65 -14.19 -2.96
CA PHE A 100 1.67 -15.12 -2.50
C PHE A 100 3.03 -14.87 -3.15
N PHE A 101 3.05 -14.58 -4.45
CA PHE A 101 4.28 -14.26 -5.16
C PHE A 101 4.94 -12.99 -4.63
N CYS A 102 4.18 -11.90 -4.52
CA CYS A 102 4.65 -10.60 -4.04
C CYS A 102 5.20 -10.70 -2.61
N TYR A 103 4.45 -11.34 -1.70
CA TYR A 103 4.89 -11.53 -0.32
C TYR A 103 6.02 -12.54 -0.17
N GLY A 104 6.02 -13.61 -0.96
CA GLY A 104 7.11 -14.59 -0.95
C GLY A 104 8.45 -13.93 -1.29
N LYS A 105 8.47 -13.05 -2.29
CA LYS A 105 9.66 -12.27 -2.66
C LYS A 105 10.01 -11.23 -1.59
N LEU A 106 9.01 -10.54 -1.02
CA LEU A 106 9.21 -9.58 0.07
C LEU A 106 9.85 -10.22 1.30
N LEU A 107 9.31 -11.36 1.77
CA LEU A 107 9.83 -12.10 2.92
C LEU A 107 11.24 -12.64 2.66
N LYS A 108 11.52 -13.15 1.45
CA LYS A 108 12.87 -13.60 1.07
C LYS A 108 13.87 -12.44 1.13
N LYS A 109 13.50 -11.26 0.63
CA LYS A 109 14.36 -10.07 0.68
C LYS A 109 14.57 -9.62 2.13
N LEU A 110 13.51 -9.51 2.93
CA LEU A 110 13.62 -9.14 4.34
C LEU A 110 14.48 -10.13 5.15
N ARG A 111 14.38 -11.45 4.90
CA ARG A 111 15.24 -12.46 5.54
C ARG A 111 16.71 -12.28 5.17
N LYS A 112 17.03 -12.10 3.87
CA LYS A 112 18.40 -11.91 3.39
C LYS A 112 19.07 -10.67 4.00
N VAL A 113 18.33 -9.58 4.16
CA VAL A 113 18.86 -8.34 4.75
C VAL A 113 18.87 -8.38 6.29
N SER A 114 18.04 -9.22 6.94
CA SER A 114 18.06 -9.43 8.39
C SER A 114 19.30 -10.16 8.90
N HIS A 115 19.92 -11.02 8.08
CA HIS A 115 21.19 -11.68 8.43
C HIS A 115 22.40 -10.72 8.40
N GLY A 116 22.24 -9.47 7.95
CA GLY A 116 23.34 -8.55 7.62
C GLY A 116 23.53 -7.28 8.46
N ARG A 117 23.09 -7.23 9.73
CA ARG A 117 23.18 -6.10 10.71
C ARG A 117 21.93 -5.20 10.85
N LEU A 118 21.73 -4.78 12.11
CA LEU A 118 20.81 -3.79 12.71
C LEU A 118 19.30 -4.09 12.73
N THR A 119 18.86 -4.75 13.81
CA THR A 119 17.50 -5.23 14.10
C THR A 119 16.50 -4.14 14.52
N THR A 120 16.95 -2.91 14.79
CA THR A 120 16.13 -1.87 15.43
C THR A 120 15.41 -0.95 14.43
N ALA A 121 16.03 -0.65 13.27
CA ALA A 121 15.48 0.30 12.28
C ALA A 121 14.33 -0.26 11.42
N ARG A 122 14.09 -1.59 11.43
CA ARG A 122 13.16 -2.27 10.50
C ARG A 122 11.90 -2.85 11.15
N LYS A 123 11.69 -2.59 12.45
CA LYS A 123 10.49 -2.97 13.18
C LYS A 123 9.16 -2.51 12.51
N PRO A 124 9.04 -1.29 11.94
CA PRO A 124 7.79 -0.86 11.31
C PRO A 124 7.47 -1.64 10.01
N GLU A 125 8.45 -1.93 9.15
CA GLU A 125 8.23 -2.67 7.90
C GLU A 125 7.79 -4.13 8.15
N ARG A 126 8.40 -4.78 9.16
CA ARG A 126 8.01 -6.13 9.59
C ARG A 126 6.60 -6.17 10.17
N GLN A 127 6.19 -5.12 10.89
CA GLN A 127 4.83 -5.00 11.42
C GLN A 127 3.80 -4.89 10.28
N VAL A 128 4.09 -4.08 9.26
CA VAL A 128 3.18 -3.86 8.13
C VAL A 128 3.07 -5.09 7.23
N THR A 129 4.14 -5.86 7.06
CA THR A 129 4.06 -7.16 6.37
C THR A 129 3.27 -8.18 7.18
N ARG A 130 3.45 -8.21 8.52
CA ARG A 130 2.65 -9.05 9.43
C ARG A 130 1.16 -8.72 9.34
N MET A 131 0.80 -7.44 9.22
CA MET A 131 -0.58 -7.02 9.01
C MET A 131 -1.21 -7.67 7.79
N VAL A 132 -0.57 -7.53 6.63
CA VAL A 132 -1.20 -7.99 5.40
C VAL A 132 -1.24 -9.52 5.34
N VAL A 133 -0.23 -10.21 5.88
CA VAL A 133 -0.31 -11.68 6.05
C VAL A 133 -1.52 -12.08 6.88
N VAL A 134 -1.79 -11.40 8.00
CA VAL A 134 -2.99 -11.67 8.81
C VAL A 134 -4.27 -11.36 8.04
N MET A 135 -4.30 -10.28 7.25
CA MET A 135 -5.45 -9.97 6.38
C MET A 135 -5.71 -11.05 5.34
N ILE A 136 -4.66 -11.57 4.70
CA ILE A 136 -4.78 -12.65 3.71
C ILE A 136 -5.30 -13.92 4.36
N VAL A 137 -4.74 -14.29 5.53
CA VAL A 137 -5.20 -15.47 6.27
C VAL A 137 -6.68 -15.32 6.65
N ALA A 138 -7.09 -14.16 7.15
CA ALA A 138 -8.48 -13.91 7.49
C ALA A 138 -9.41 -13.97 6.26
N PHE A 139 -8.97 -13.43 5.12
CA PHE A 139 -9.71 -13.54 3.87
C PHE A 139 -9.83 -15.01 3.42
N MET A 140 -8.75 -15.78 3.49
CA MET A 140 -8.75 -17.20 3.14
C MET A 140 -9.65 -18.01 4.06
N VAL A 141 -9.63 -17.77 5.37
CA VAL A 141 -10.53 -18.43 6.32
C VAL A 141 -12.00 -18.13 6.00
N GLY A 142 -12.32 -16.89 5.61
CA GLY A 142 -13.67 -16.52 5.22
C GLY A 142 -14.12 -17.14 3.89
N TRP A 143 -13.28 -17.09 2.85
CA TRP A 143 -13.70 -17.40 1.48
C TRP A 143 -13.39 -18.83 1.02
N THR A 144 -12.35 -19.48 1.55
CA THR A 144 -11.95 -20.82 1.10
C THR A 144 -13.03 -21.88 1.34
N PRO A 145 -13.74 -21.91 2.50
CA PRO A 145 -14.81 -22.88 2.69
C PRO A 145 -15.91 -22.77 1.63
N TYR A 146 -16.28 -21.54 1.27
CA TYR A 146 -17.25 -21.27 0.20
C TYR A 146 -16.72 -21.66 -1.18
N ALA A 147 -15.48 -21.29 -1.50
CA ALA A 147 -14.86 -21.67 -2.76
C ALA A 147 -14.78 -23.19 -2.95
N ALA A 148 -14.33 -23.91 -1.91
CA ALA A 148 -14.24 -25.36 -1.93
C ALA A 148 -15.62 -26.01 -2.09
N PHE A 149 -16.62 -25.53 -1.35
CA PHE A 149 -17.99 -26.03 -1.46
C PHE A 149 -18.57 -25.82 -2.86
N SER A 150 -18.46 -24.61 -3.43
CA SER A 150 -18.96 -24.31 -4.78
C SER A 150 -18.29 -25.18 -5.85
N ILE A 151 -16.97 -25.36 -5.78
CA ILE A 151 -16.24 -26.24 -6.72
C ILE A 151 -16.66 -27.70 -6.56
N LEU A 152 -16.82 -28.19 -5.33
CA LEU A 152 -17.25 -29.56 -5.07
C LEU A 152 -18.62 -29.86 -5.69
N VAL A 153 -19.59 -28.97 -5.45
CA VAL A 153 -20.96 -29.10 -6.00
C VAL A 153 -20.95 -29.01 -7.52
N THR A 154 -20.11 -28.13 -8.09
CA THR A 154 -19.96 -28.00 -9.54
C THR A 154 -19.33 -29.27 -10.15
N ALA A 155 -18.32 -29.85 -9.49
CA ALA A 155 -17.63 -31.04 -9.97
C ALA A 155 -18.48 -32.32 -9.84
N HIS A 156 -19.35 -32.37 -8.84
CA HIS A 156 -20.23 -33.53 -8.56
C HIS A 156 -21.68 -33.08 -8.42
N PRO A 157 -22.35 -32.66 -9.50
CA PRO A 157 -23.70 -32.08 -9.41
C PRO A 157 -24.80 -33.10 -9.02
N THR A 158 -24.49 -34.39 -9.04
CA THR A 158 -25.40 -35.48 -8.61
C THR A 158 -25.38 -35.74 -7.11
N ILE A 159 -24.51 -35.07 -6.34
CA ILE A 159 -24.43 -35.24 -4.90
C ILE A 159 -25.61 -34.53 -4.22
N GLU A 160 -26.45 -35.28 -3.52
CA GLU A 160 -27.50 -34.68 -2.68
C GLU A 160 -26.87 -34.24 -1.35
N LEU A 161 -26.67 -32.93 -1.22
CA LEU A 161 -26.17 -32.32 0.01
C LEU A 161 -27.32 -31.72 0.82
N ASP A 162 -27.32 -31.97 2.13
CA ASP A 162 -28.21 -31.29 3.06
C ASP A 162 -28.02 -29.77 2.92
N PRO A 163 -29.10 -28.99 2.70
CA PRO A 163 -29.06 -27.52 2.67
C PRO A 163 -28.31 -26.87 3.84
N ARG A 164 -28.27 -27.52 5.01
CA ARG A 164 -27.51 -27.04 6.18
C ARG A 164 -26.01 -27.00 5.94
N LEU A 165 -25.47 -27.89 5.11
CA LEU A 165 -24.05 -27.92 4.75
C LEU A 165 -23.65 -26.74 3.87
N ALA A 166 -24.59 -26.17 3.10
CA ALA A 166 -24.36 -24.94 2.34
C ALA A 166 -24.32 -23.68 3.24
N ALA A 167 -24.97 -23.73 4.41
CA ALA A 167 -25.08 -22.58 5.31
C ALA A 167 -23.75 -22.19 5.97
N ILE A 168 -22.97 -23.19 6.40
CA ILE A 168 -21.68 -22.98 7.06
C ILE A 168 -20.72 -22.18 6.18
N PRO A 169 -20.37 -22.62 4.96
CA PRO A 169 -19.44 -21.88 4.10
C PRO A 169 -20.00 -20.51 3.66
N ALA A 170 -21.32 -20.40 3.43
CA ALA A 170 -21.96 -19.13 3.10
C ALA A 170 -21.88 -18.11 4.25
N PHE A 171 -21.93 -18.58 5.49
CA PHE A 171 -21.77 -17.73 6.67
C PHE A 171 -20.33 -17.19 6.80
N PHE A 172 -19.32 -18.06 6.61
CA PHE A 172 -17.91 -17.64 6.65
C PHE A 172 -17.57 -16.61 5.57
N SER A 173 -18.10 -16.76 4.35
CA SER A 173 -17.82 -15.82 3.27
C SER A 173 -18.45 -14.45 3.50
N LYS A 174 -19.67 -14.40 4.08
CA LYS A 174 -20.36 -13.13 4.38
C LYS A 174 -19.72 -12.39 5.56
N THR A 175 -19.31 -13.11 6.60
CA THR A 175 -18.62 -12.51 7.76
C THR A 175 -17.22 -12.01 7.42
N ALA A 176 -16.61 -12.49 6.33
CA ALA A 176 -15.31 -12.02 5.83
C ALA A 176 -15.25 -10.50 5.58
N ALA A 177 -16.39 -9.87 5.26
CA ALA A 177 -16.48 -8.42 5.10
C ALA A 177 -16.14 -7.65 6.39
N VAL A 178 -16.37 -8.25 7.56
CA VAL A 178 -16.13 -7.65 8.88
C VAL A 178 -14.68 -7.78 9.32
N TYR A 179 -13.99 -8.84 8.90
CA TYR A 179 -12.59 -9.07 9.29
C TYR A 179 -11.67 -7.97 8.77
N ASN A 180 -11.91 -7.44 7.57
CA ASN A 180 -11.06 -6.41 6.97
C ASN A 180 -10.97 -5.13 7.85
N PRO A 181 -12.07 -4.45 8.22
CA PRO A 181 -12.04 -3.32 9.15
C PRO A 181 -11.40 -3.62 10.50
N ILE A 182 -11.75 -4.77 11.12
CA ILE A 182 -11.20 -5.17 12.42
C ILE A 182 -9.67 -5.24 12.36
N ILE A 183 -9.14 -5.92 11.35
CA ILE A 183 -7.70 -6.10 11.20
C ILE A 183 -7.00 -4.74 10.98
N TYR A 184 -7.60 -3.84 10.21
CA TYR A 184 -7.08 -2.49 10.02
C TYR A 184 -7.07 -1.68 11.34
N VAL A 185 -8.16 -1.70 12.11
CA VAL A 185 -8.26 -1.00 13.40
C VAL A 185 -7.20 -1.50 14.38
N PHE A 186 -7.05 -2.81 14.53
CA PHE A 186 -6.16 -3.35 15.56
C PHE A 186 -4.69 -3.33 15.17
N MET A 187 -4.38 -3.51 13.88
CA MET A 187 -3.00 -3.72 13.48
C MET A 187 -2.35 -2.49 12.81
N ASN A 188 -3.13 -1.56 12.22
CA ASN A 188 -2.60 -0.37 11.56
C ASN A 188 -2.48 0.78 12.57
N LYS A 189 -1.27 0.97 13.09
CA LYS A 189 -0.99 2.00 14.10
C LYS A 189 -1.38 3.42 13.67
N GLN A 190 -1.24 3.77 12.40
CA GLN A 190 -1.63 5.10 11.91
C GLN A 190 -3.14 5.25 11.88
N PHE A 191 -3.84 4.24 11.34
CA PHE A 191 -5.31 4.24 11.31
C PHE A 191 -5.91 4.27 12.71
N ARG A 192 -5.39 3.46 13.63
CA ARG A 192 -5.84 3.43 15.03
C ARG A 192 -5.68 4.78 15.73
N LYS A 193 -4.56 5.47 15.51
CA LYS A 193 -4.32 6.81 16.08
C LYS A 193 -5.34 7.81 15.56
N CYS A 194 -5.55 7.86 14.24
CA CYS A 194 -6.53 8.72 13.61
C CYS A 194 -7.96 8.43 14.11
N LEU A 195 -8.32 7.14 14.21
CA LEU A 195 -9.63 6.71 14.70
C LEU A 195 -9.86 7.14 16.15
N ILE A 196 -8.88 6.92 17.05
CA ILE A 196 -8.98 7.37 18.44
C ILE A 196 -9.09 8.89 18.51
N GLN A 197 -8.28 9.64 17.76
CA GLN A 197 -8.35 11.11 17.73
C GLN A 197 -9.72 11.62 17.27
N HIS A 198 -10.33 10.96 16.28
CA HIS A 198 -11.66 11.32 15.81
C HIS A 198 -12.74 11.06 16.88
N PHE A 199 -12.65 9.94 17.60
CA PHE A 199 -13.63 9.59 18.65
C PHE A 199 -13.41 10.29 19.99
N THR A 200 -12.19 10.71 20.32
CA THR A 200 -11.89 11.42 21.59
C THR A 200 -11.94 12.94 21.45
N GLY A 201 -12.11 13.49 20.25
CA GLY A 201 -12.18 14.94 20.01
C GLY A 201 -10.87 15.70 20.28
N VAL A 202 -9.78 14.99 20.62
CA VAL A 202 -8.47 15.60 20.87
C VAL A 202 -7.74 15.79 19.54
N GLY A 203 -8.13 16.82 18.80
CA GLY A 203 -7.50 17.23 17.56
C GLY A 203 -6.23 18.04 17.82
N THR A 204 -5.11 17.39 18.14
CA THR A 204 -3.82 17.95 17.71
C THR A 204 -3.65 17.52 16.25
N ILE A 205 -3.87 18.44 15.31
CA ILE A 205 -3.39 18.27 13.94
C ILE A 205 -1.90 17.98 14.06
N PRO A 206 -1.41 16.76 13.75
CA PRO A 206 0.01 16.63 13.51
C PRO A 206 0.21 17.40 12.21
N GLU A 207 0.91 18.54 12.26
CA GLU A 207 1.64 18.99 11.08
C GLU A 207 2.46 17.80 10.61
N SER A 208 1.96 17.08 9.62
CA SER A 208 2.76 16.14 8.88
C SER A 208 3.76 17.02 8.15
N ASN A 209 4.96 17.16 8.72
CA ASN A 209 6.14 17.54 7.96
C ASN A 209 6.28 16.54 6.81
N PHE A 210 5.64 16.85 5.69
CA PHE A 210 5.74 16.10 4.45
C PHE A 210 7.08 16.35 3.74
N ASN A 211 8.02 17.04 4.40
CA ASN A 211 9.30 17.51 3.87
C ASN A 211 10.53 17.17 4.73
N GLN A 212 10.56 16.04 5.45
CA GLN A 212 11.83 15.57 6.04
C GLN A 212 12.10 14.10 5.73
N THR A 213 12.59 13.88 4.51
CA THR A 213 13.61 12.86 4.26
C THR A 213 14.56 13.35 3.17
N SER A 214 15.12 14.55 3.36
CA SER A 214 16.32 14.99 2.64
C SER A 214 16.97 16.13 3.41
N GLU A 215 17.66 15.79 4.48
CA GLU A 215 18.82 16.57 4.94
C GLU A 215 19.69 15.61 5.76
N ARG A 216 20.62 14.96 5.05
CA ARG A 216 21.84 14.46 5.67
C ARG A 216 22.70 15.71 5.90
N PRO A 217 23.41 15.87 7.03
CA PRO A 217 24.24 17.04 7.25
C PRO A 217 25.29 17.08 6.13
N GLY A 218 25.18 18.09 5.26
CA GLY A 218 26.30 18.53 4.45
C GLY A 218 27.35 19.03 5.42
N ILE A 219 28.50 18.37 5.45
CA ILE A 219 29.68 18.88 6.13
C ILE A 219 30.04 20.16 5.38
N THR A 220 29.78 21.30 6.03
CA THR A 220 30.32 22.60 5.67
C THR A 220 31.84 22.48 5.64
N VAL A 221 32.43 22.65 4.46
CA VAL A 221 33.84 23.00 4.33
C VAL A 221 33.92 24.47 4.69
N GLU A 222 34.14 24.74 5.97
CA GLU A 222 34.69 26.02 6.40
C GLU A 222 36.12 25.78 6.90
N SER A 223 37.03 26.45 6.20
CA SER A 223 38.46 26.47 6.42
C SER A 223 38.79 27.11 7.77
N GLN A 224 39.32 26.32 8.71
CA GLN A 224 40.18 26.85 9.78
C GLN A 224 41.35 25.89 10.04
N THR A 225 42.53 26.34 9.59
CA THR A 225 43.77 26.49 10.37
C THR A 225 43.88 25.67 11.67
N GLY A 226 44.88 24.78 11.72
CA GLY A 226 45.31 24.10 12.93
C GLY A 226 46.53 23.22 12.69
N GLU A 227 47.67 23.68 13.20
CA GLU A 227 49.03 23.13 13.13
C GLU A 227 49.17 21.64 13.47
N MET A 228 50.09 20.93 12.80
CA MET A 228 51.38 20.53 13.41
C MET A 228 52.28 19.74 12.46
N SER A 229 53.54 20.18 12.42
CA SER A 229 54.77 19.38 12.29
C SER A 229 55.09 18.69 10.95
N ALA A 230 55.89 19.37 10.13
CA ALA A 230 56.94 18.73 9.36
C ALA A 230 58.16 19.66 9.25
N ILE A 231 59.28 19.13 9.68
CA ILE A 231 60.64 19.70 9.69
C ILE A 231 61.13 19.87 8.23
N ALA A 232 61.61 21.07 7.86
CA ALA A 232 62.86 21.29 7.10
C ALA A 232 63.06 22.75 6.66
N ALA A 233 64.14 23.34 7.19
CA ALA A 233 65.11 24.21 6.51
C ALA A 233 64.68 25.50 5.76
N ARG A 234 65.15 26.62 6.35
CA ARG A 234 66.03 27.67 5.79
C ARG A 234 65.44 29.02 5.29
N ILE A 235 65.96 30.06 5.98
CA ILE A 235 66.33 31.44 5.59
C ILE A 235 65.34 32.57 5.91
N PRO A 236 65.73 33.59 6.73
CA PRO A 236 64.92 34.76 7.06
C PRO A 236 65.47 36.06 6.46
N VAL A 237 64.60 36.94 5.96
CA VAL A 237 64.76 38.42 5.86
C VAL A 237 63.33 38.95 5.69
N GLY A 238 62.70 39.79 6.53
CA GLY A 238 63.16 41.02 7.17
C GLY A 238 62.65 42.22 6.36
N GLY A 239 61.67 43.00 6.85
CA GLY A 239 61.35 44.30 6.22
C GLY A 239 59.93 44.83 6.47
N ALA A 240 59.86 45.94 7.19
CA ALA A 240 58.66 46.71 7.53
C ALA A 240 58.12 47.58 6.38
N GLY A 241 56.87 48.06 6.48
CA GLY A 241 56.38 49.19 5.69
C GLY A 241 54.85 49.33 5.58
N SER A 242 54.26 50.19 6.40
CA SER A 242 53.07 51.01 6.05
C SER A 242 53.55 52.30 5.33
N PRO A 243 52.75 53.25 4.78
CA PRO A 243 51.29 53.46 4.81
C PRO A 243 50.65 54.06 3.49
N ARG A 244 49.36 54.47 3.57
CA ARG A 244 48.61 55.47 2.73
C ARG A 244 48.18 55.03 1.30
N SER A 245 47.13 55.53 0.65
CA SER A 245 46.00 56.44 0.90
C SER A 245 45.05 56.39 -0.33
N ASP A 246 43.87 57.02 -0.24
CA ASP A 246 43.02 57.56 -1.35
C ASP A 246 42.28 56.54 -2.25
N ASP A 247 41.10 56.79 -2.83
CA ASP A 247 40.08 57.83 -2.78
C ASP A 247 38.82 57.23 -3.44
N SER A 248 37.64 57.75 -3.06
CA SER A 248 36.47 58.08 -3.90
C SER A 248 36.16 57.30 -5.21
N GLN A 249 34.92 56.80 -5.35
CA GLN A 249 33.86 57.43 -6.17
C GLN A 249 32.71 56.46 -6.56
N THR A 250 31.53 56.83 -6.06
CA THR A 250 30.14 56.65 -6.51
C THR A 250 29.89 56.15 -7.94
N ASP A 251 28.94 55.20 -8.11
CA ASP A 251 27.81 55.44 -9.01
C ASP A 251 26.54 54.65 -8.64
N CYS A 252 25.41 55.32 -8.89
CA CYS A 252 24.06 55.02 -8.42
C CYS A 252 23.20 54.42 -9.54
N GLY A 253 22.27 53.52 -9.20
CA GLY A 253 21.35 52.90 -10.15
C GLY A 253 20.08 52.33 -9.50
N SER A 254 19.26 53.23 -8.96
CA SER A 254 17.79 53.20 -8.71
C SER A 254 17.05 51.84 -8.73
N PHE A 255 16.49 51.36 -7.60
CA PHE A 255 15.14 51.65 -7.05
C PHE A 255 13.93 51.29 -7.94
N ALA A 256 13.16 50.28 -7.50
CA ALA A 256 11.69 50.21 -7.51
C ALA A 256 11.24 49.00 -6.63
N GLN A 257 11.00 49.21 -5.33
CA GLN A 257 9.69 49.33 -4.67
C GLN A 257 8.83 48.05 -4.57
N LEU A 258 8.65 47.62 -3.31
CA LEU A 258 7.73 46.61 -2.77
C LEU A 258 6.25 46.90 -3.07
N PRO A 259 5.38 45.89 -2.99
CA PRO A 259 4.45 45.87 -1.85
C PRO A 259 4.13 44.48 -1.25
N ILE A 260 3.78 44.48 0.04
CA ILE A 260 3.20 43.39 0.86
C ILE A 260 1.72 43.80 1.15
N PRO A 261 0.80 42.96 1.67
CA PRO A 261 0.36 41.57 1.39
C PRO A 261 -1.15 41.53 1.03
N GLU A 262 -1.74 40.40 0.58
CA GLU A 262 -3.17 40.13 0.88
C GLU A 262 -3.51 38.63 0.97
N ASN A 263 -4.22 38.29 2.05
CA ASN A 263 -4.93 37.04 2.34
C ASN A 263 -5.84 36.60 1.19
N LYS A 264 -5.90 35.28 0.93
CA LYS A 264 -7.03 34.69 0.20
C LYS A 264 -7.63 33.49 0.93
N VAL A 265 -8.88 33.72 1.30
CA VAL A 265 -9.96 32.82 1.70
C VAL A 265 -10.25 31.79 0.59
N CYS A 266 -10.49 30.53 0.95
CA CYS A 266 -11.05 29.51 0.06
C CYS A 266 -12.59 29.55 0.08
N PRO A 267 -13.28 29.44 -1.06
CA PRO A 267 -14.71 29.10 -1.09
C PRO A 267 -14.93 27.59 -1.30
N LEU A 268 -15.95 27.11 -0.55
CA LEU A 268 -16.85 25.95 -0.71
C LEU A 268 -16.48 24.82 -1.69
#